data_AF-A0A7C4VDX2-F1
#
_entry.id   AF-A0A7C4VDX2-F1
#
_cell.length_a   1.000
_cell.length_b   1.000
_cell.length_c   1.000
_cell.angle_alpha   90.00
_cell.angle_beta   90.00
_cell.angle_gamma   90.00
#
_symmetry.space_group_name_H-M   'P 1'
#
loop_
_entity.id
_entity.type
_entity.pdbx_description
1 polymer ?
#
loop_
_entity_poly.entity_id
_entity_poly.type
_entity_poly.pdbx_seq_one_letter_code
_entity_poly.pdbx_strand_id
1 'polypeptide(L)'
;HNLPMAGIGAGVLWLGWFGFNAGSALAASGLAAIAFVNTNTGAAAGMLGWVIAEWLKTGKPTFLGAISGLVAGLVVITPACGFVEPWAAVVMGIVAGAVCYAAVSIKPRLGYDDSLDAFGVHGVGGTLGALLTGVFATTRVNPAGADGLLYGNPAQFLVQAISVILTYLFVSAMCLVLLLITKAAVGLRIDKASEVEGMDSTEHGEEAYNLGAAPVGTSVHVPHVREEASEAPPEEASRELDAGAAATG
;
A
#
# COMPACT_ATOMS: atom_id res chain seq x y z
N HIS A 1 -1.23 -9.17 6.20
CA HIS A 1 -1.57 -10.49 6.76
C HIS A 1 -0.69 -11.62 6.21
N ASN A 2 -0.14 -11.54 4.98
CA ASN A 2 0.74 -12.54 4.39
C ASN A 2 2.13 -11.94 4.04
N LEU A 3 3.17 -12.26 4.82
CA LEU A 3 4.53 -11.69 4.66
C LEU A 3 5.19 -12.05 3.30
N PRO A 4 5.15 -13.31 2.83
CA PRO A 4 5.62 -13.65 1.49
C PRO A 4 4.95 -12.82 0.38
N MET A 5 3.62 -12.64 0.44
CA MET A 5 2.90 -11.83 -0.54
C MET A 5 3.32 -10.36 -0.50
N ALA A 6 3.56 -9.80 0.68
CA ALA A 6 4.15 -8.46 0.82
C ALA A 6 5.56 -8.38 0.21
N GLY A 7 6.37 -9.43 0.38
CA GLY A 7 7.70 -9.54 -0.24
C GLY A 7 7.64 -9.58 -1.77
N ILE A 8 6.70 -10.33 -2.35
CA ILE A 8 6.45 -10.34 -3.80
C ILE A 8 6.04 -8.94 -4.27
N GLY A 9 5.11 -8.30 -3.56
CA GLY A 9 4.68 -6.93 -3.86
C GLY A 9 5.85 -5.94 -3.85
N ALA A 10 6.72 -6.00 -2.84
CA ALA A 10 7.92 -5.19 -2.78
C ALA A 10 8.90 -5.46 -3.93
N GLY A 11 9.06 -6.72 -4.33
CA GLY A 11 9.88 -7.10 -5.49
C GLY A 11 9.34 -6.54 -6.82
N VAL A 12 8.03 -6.64 -7.04
CA VAL A 12 7.36 -6.06 -8.22
C VAL A 12 7.47 -4.54 -8.22
N LEU A 13 7.27 -3.89 -7.07
CA LEU A 13 7.42 -2.44 -6.93
C LEU A 13 8.86 -2.01 -7.24
N TRP A 14 9.87 -2.71 -6.73
CA TRP A 14 11.26 -2.39 -7.00
C TRP A 14 11.59 -2.50 -8.50
N LEU A 15 11.21 -3.62 -9.12
CA LEU A 15 11.41 -3.83 -10.55
C LEU A 15 10.70 -2.75 -11.38
N GLY A 16 9.43 -2.48 -11.07
CA GLY A 16 8.63 -1.46 -11.75
C GLY A 16 9.21 -0.05 -11.58
N TRP A 17 9.84 0.23 -10.44
CA TRP A 17 10.43 1.55 -10.17
C TRP A 17 11.61 1.89 -11.09
N PHE A 18 12.28 0.90 -11.67
CA PHE A 18 13.27 1.15 -12.72
C PHE A 18 12.63 1.81 -13.93
N GLY A 19 11.47 1.32 -14.38
CA GLY A 19 10.70 1.96 -15.44
C GLY A 19 10.17 3.33 -15.03
N PHE A 20 9.72 3.47 -13.78
CA PHE A 20 9.21 4.74 -13.24
C PHE A 20 10.27 5.85 -13.28
N ASN A 21 11.46 5.59 -12.71
CA ASN A 21 12.51 6.60 -12.60
C ASN A 21 13.38 6.70 -13.86
N ALA A 22 13.92 5.60 -14.36
CA ALA A 22 14.78 5.65 -15.54
C ALA A 22 13.99 6.02 -16.82
N GLY A 23 12.74 5.56 -16.91
CA GLY A 23 11.84 5.93 -18.01
C GLY A 23 11.42 7.40 -17.99
N SER A 24 11.49 8.08 -16.84
CA SER A 24 11.24 9.53 -16.75
C SER A 24 12.30 10.37 -17.49
N ALA A 25 13.42 9.78 -17.92
CA ALA A 25 14.36 10.41 -18.84
C ALA A 25 13.83 10.49 -20.29
N LEU A 26 12.75 9.77 -20.62
CA LEU A 26 12.07 9.74 -21.93
C LEU A 26 12.96 9.28 -23.11
N ALA A 27 14.16 8.80 -22.82
CA ALA A 27 15.11 8.28 -23.80
C ALA A 27 16.08 7.30 -23.14
N ALA A 28 16.49 6.26 -23.88
CA ALA A 28 17.59 5.39 -23.49
C ALA A 28 18.92 6.16 -23.60
N SER A 29 19.38 6.71 -22.47
CA SER A 29 20.48 7.68 -22.42
C SER A 29 21.34 7.52 -21.16
N GLY A 30 22.46 8.25 -21.09
CA GLY A 30 23.28 8.31 -19.87
C GLY A 30 22.49 8.81 -18.65
N LEU A 31 21.54 9.71 -18.85
CA LEU A 31 20.66 10.19 -17.78
C LEU A 31 19.75 9.08 -17.25
N ALA A 32 19.16 8.27 -18.14
CA ALA A 32 18.38 7.09 -17.75
C ALA A 32 19.22 6.08 -16.97
N ALA A 33 20.47 5.87 -17.37
CA ALA A 33 21.40 4.98 -16.67
C ALA A 33 21.73 5.50 -15.26
N ILE A 34 21.97 6.80 -15.09
CA ILE A 34 22.19 7.42 -13.77
C ILE A 34 20.93 7.29 -12.91
N ALA A 35 19.75 7.59 -13.45
CA ALA A 35 18.48 7.44 -12.73
C ALA A 35 18.22 6.00 -12.29
N PHE A 36 18.54 5.02 -13.14
CA PHE A 36 18.49 3.60 -12.78
C PHE A 36 19.40 3.27 -11.60
N VAL A 37 20.68 3.68 -11.67
CA VAL A 37 21.66 3.44 -10.60
C VAL A 37 21.19 4.07 -9.29
N ASN A 38 20.81 5.34 -9.33
CA ASN A 38 20.33 6.08 -8.17
C ASN A 38 19.08 5.44 -7.56
N THR A 39 18.16 4.94 -8.39
CA THR A 39 16.96 4.24 -7.92
C THR A 39 17.33 2.98 -7.15
N ASN A 40 18.22 2.15 -7.69
CA ASN A 40 18.64 0.92 -7.03
C ASN A 40 19.42 1.18 -5.73
N THR A 41 20.39 2.11 -5.77
CA THR A 41 21.21 2.42 -4.60
C THR A 41 20.42 3.12 -3.52
N GLY A 42 19.51 4.03 -3.89
CA GLY A 42 18.58 4.68 -2.97
C GLY A 42 17.66 3.68 -2.27
N ALA A 43 17.09 2.72 -3.02
CA ALA A 43 16.28 1.64 -2.45
C ALA A 43 17.06 0.78 -1.45
N ALA A 44 18.25 0.30 -1.84
CA ALA A 44 19.11 -0.51 -0.98
C ALA A 44 19.54 0.25 0.29
N ALA A 45 19.89 1.53 0.14
CA ALA A 45 20.25 2.41 1.24
C ALA A 45 19.06 2.69 2.18
N GLY A 46 17.85 2.87 1.64
CA GLY A 46 16.61 3.01 2.42
C GLY A 46 16.27 1.77 3.24
N MET A 47 16.42 0.58 2.63
CA MET A 47 16.28 -0.69 3.32
C MET A 47 17.24 -0.75 4.52
N LEU A 48 18.53 -0.46 4.31
CA LEU A 48 19.52 -0.46 5.38
C LEU A 48 19.22 0.59 6.45
N GLY A 49 18.86 1.82 6.06
CA GLY A 49 18.53 2.90 6.99
C GLY A 49 17.37 2.54 7.91
N TRP A 50 16.32 1.94 7.36
CA TRP A 50 15.18 1.47 8.14
C TRP A 50 15.55 0.31 9.06
N VAL A 51 16.22 -0.72 8.51
CA VAL A 51 16.65 -1.90 9.28
C VAL A 51 17.53 -1.50 10.45
N ILE A 52 18.48 -0.58 10.24
CA ILE A 52 19.34 -0.05 11.31
C ILE A 52 18.50 0.71 12.34
N ALA A 53 17.63 1.63 11.92
CA ALA A 53 16.81 2.42 12.83
C ALA A 53 15.86 1.55 13.68
N GLU A 54 15.21 0.58 13.03
CA GLU A 54 14.36 -0.42 13.69
C GLU A 54 15.17 -1.25 14.68
N TRP A 55 16.31 -1.80 14.26
CA TRP A 55 17.14 -2.63 15.14
C TRP A 55 17.61 -1.86 16.37
N LEU A 56 18.05 -0.61 16.22
CA LEU A 56 18.45 0.24 17.34
C LEU A 56 17.29 0.50 18.33
N LYS A 57 16.04 0.52 17.86
CA LYS A 57 14.87 0.85 18.68
C LYS A 57 14.17 -0.36 19.27
N THR A 58 14.05 -1.45 18.52
CA THR A 58 13.27 -2.65 18.86
C THR A 58 14.14 -3.85 19.22
N GLY A 59 15.46 -3.77 18.97
CA GLY A 59 16.43 -4.82 19.24
C GLY A 59 16.50 -5.92 18.18
N LYS A 60 15.61 -5.93 17.18
CA LYS A 60 15.60 -6.95 16.10
C LYS A 60 15.15 -6.34 14.77
N PRO A 61 15.84 -6.64 13.66
CA PRO A 61 15.37 -6.27 12.33
C PRO A 61 14.21 -7.17 11.90
N THR A 62 13.26 -6.61 11.14
CA THR A 62 12.11 -7.35 10.60
C THR A 62 12.12 -7.37 9.08
N PHE A 63 11.56 -8.44 8.48
CA PHE A 63 11.40 -8.53 7.03
C PHE A 63 10.46 -7.43 6.50
N LEU A 64 9.37 -7.16 7.22
CA LEU A 64 8.43 -6.10 6.88
C LEU A 64 9.12 -4.72 6.92
N GLY A 65 9.92 -4.45 7.96
CA GLY A 65 10.72 -3.24 8.06
C GLY A 65 11.72 -3.09 6.91
N ALA A 66 12.39 -4.18 6.51
CA ALA A 66 13.29 -4.15 5.36
C ALA A 66 12.59 -3.75 4.06
N ILE A 67 11.43 -4.35 3.75
CA ILE A 67 10.68 -4.00 2.53
C ILE A 67 10.02 -2.61 2.62
N SER A 68 9.62 -2.15 3.80
CA SER A 68 9.16 -0.76 4.02
C SER A 68 10.29 0.25 3.81
N GLY A 69 11.49 -0.05 4.31
CA GLY A 69 12.68 0.77 4.09
C GLY A 69 13.11 0.82 2.63
N LEU A 70 13.03 -0.30 1.91
CA LEU A 70 13.23 -0.35 0.46
C LEU A 70 12.31 0.65 -0.25
N VAL A 71 11.01 0.63 0.07
CA VAL A 71 10.04 1.55 -0.54
C VAL A 71 10.33 3.00 -0.13
N ALA A 72 10.69 3.27 1.13
CA ALA A 72 11.11 4.61 1.56
C ALA A 72 12.32 5.13 0.75
N GLY A 73 13.30 4.25 0.46
CA GLY A 73 14.44 4.53 -0.39
C GLY A 73 14.07 4.83 -1.85
N LEU A 74 13.12 4.08 -2.41
CA LEU A 74 12.57 4.33 -3.75
C LEU A 74 11.81 5.67 -3.82
N VAL A 75 11.01 5.96 -2.80
CA VAL A 75 10.24 7.20 -2.70
C VAL A 75 11.17 8.40 -2.61
N VAL A 76 12.14 8.40 -1.69
CA VAL A 76 13.00 9.58 -1.47
C VAL A 76 13.83 9.92 -2.70
N ILE A 77 14.26 8.92 -3.48
CA ILE A 77 15.10 9.15 -4.65
C ILE A 77 14.30 9.52 -5.89
N THR A 78 12.99 9.26 -5.92
CA THR A 78 12.11 9.56 -7.07
C THR A 78 12.26 10.99 -7.60
N PRO A 79 12.14 12.06 -6.79
CA PRO A 79 12.30 13.43 -7.28
C PRO A 79 13.76 13.83 -7.60
N ALA A 80 14.74 12.98 -7.29
CA ALA A 80 16.17 13.28 -7.34
C ALA A 80 16.94 12.41 -8.34
N CYS A 81 16.38 11.28 -8.77
CA CYS A 81 17.13 10.20 -9.42
C CYS A 81 17.88 10.64 -10.67
N GLY A 82 17.34 11.58 -11.45
CA GLY A 82 17.99 12.17 -12.62
C GLY A 82 18.73 13.48 -12.35
N PHE A 83 19.00 13.85 -11.11
CA PHE A 83 19.58 15.16 -10.76
C PHE A 83 20.73 15.08 -9.76
N VAL A 84 20.89 13.96 -9.04
CA VAL A 84 21.91 13.79 -7.99
C VAL A 84 22.96 12.77 -8.39
N GLU A 85 24.15 12.87 -7.79
CA GLU A 85 25.20 11.87 -7.95
C GLU A 85 24.89 10.59 -7.13
N PRO A 86 25.41 9.40 -7.51
CA PRO A 86 25.12 8.15 -6.81
C PRO A 86 25.44 8.12 -5.32
N TRP A 87 26.46 8.86 -4.88
CA TRP A 87 26.79 8.94 -3.45
C TRP A 87 25.67 9.64 -2.67
N ALA A 88 25.02 10.66 -3.26
CA ALA A 88 23.94 11.39 -2.63
C ALA A 88 22.68 10.51 -2.54
N ALA A 89 22.43 9.65 -3.53
CA ALA A 89 21.34 8.68 -3.48
C ALA A 89 21.45 7.72 -2.28
N VAL A 90 22.67 7.30 -1.93
CA VAL A 90 22.92 6.47 -0.74
C VAL A 90 22.59 7.25 0.55
N VAL A 91 23.05 8.50 0.65
CA VAL A 91 22.77 9.35 1.82
C VAL A 91 21.26 9.59 1.97
N MET A 92 20.59 9.97 0.88
CA MET A 92 19.14 10.20 0.85
C MET A 92 18.37 8.94 1.27
N GLY A 93 18.77 7.77 0.76
CA GLY A 93 18.17 6.49 1.12
C GLY A 93 18.30 6.20 2.62
N ILE A 94 19.52 6.22 3.18
CA ILE A 94 19.73 5.95 4.62
C ILE A 94 18.89 6.88 5.49
N VAL A 95 18.89 8.18 5.19
CA VAL A 95 18.13 9.18 5.95
C VAL A 95 16.63 8.91 5.83
N ALA A 96 16.12 8.60 4.63
CA ALA A 96 14.71 8.28 4.44
C ALA A 96 14.27 7.03 5.18
N GLY A 97 15.07 5.96 5.16
CA GLY A 97 14.78 4.75 5.92
C GLY A 97 14.56 5.04 7.40
N ALA A 98 15.44 5.85 8.01
CA ALA A 98 15.32 6.24 9.41
C ALA A 98 14.16 7.20 9.69
N VAL A 99 13.96 8.21 8.84
CA VAL A 99 12.91 9.23 9.01
C VAL A 99 11.52 8.63 8.81
N CYS A 100 11.32 7.81 7.78
CA CYS A 100 10.04 7.14 7.53
C CYS A 100 9.75 6.11 8.62
N TYR A 101 10.75 5.38 9.12
CA TYR A 101 10.58 4.52 10.31
C TYR A 101 10.06 5.31 11.51
N ALA A 102 10.65 6.47 11.80
CA ALA A 102 10.24 7.33 12.89
C ALA A 102 8.80 7.86 12.70
N ALA A 103 8.44 8.26 11.47
CA ALA A 103 7.10 8.71 11.12
C ALA A 103 6.03 7.63 11.33
N VAL A 104 6.31 6.40 10.91
CA VAL A 104 5.42 5.26 11.14
C VAL A 104 5.33 4.91 12.63
N SER A 105 6.46 4.95 13.35
CA SER A 105 6.52 4.58 14.76
C SER A 105 5.79 5.57 15.69
N ILE A 106 5.64 6.85 15.29
CA ILE A 106 4.93 7.85 16.08
C ILE A 106 3.42 7.89 15.80
N LYS A 107 2.95 7.34 14.66
CA LYS A 107 1.53 7.30 14.26
C LYS A 107 0.57 6.89 15.39
N PRO A 108 0.81 5.82 16.18
CA PRO A 108 -0.12 5.43 17.25
C PRO A 108 -0.31 6.50 18.34
N ARG A 109 0.69 7.37 18.54
CA ARG A 109 0.60 8.51 19.48
C ARG A 109 -0.19 9.68 18.91
N LEU A 110 -0.22 9.82 17.59
CA LEU A 110 -0.94 10.87 16.88
C LEU A 110 -2.42 10.50 16.61
N GLY A 111 -2.77 9.21 16.76
CA GLY A 111 -4.16 8.76 16.77
C GLY A 111 -4.85 8.75 15.40
N TYR A 112 -4.10 8.87 14.30
CA TYR A 112 -4.65 8.72 12.94
C TYR A 112 -4.48 7.29 12.42
N ASP A 113 -5.43 6.85 11.60
CA ASP A 113 -5.46 5.54 10.96
C ASP A 113 -4.99 5.65 9.50
N ASP A 114 -3.69 5.45 9.30
CA ASP A 114 -3.06 5.24 8.00
C ASP A 114 -2.68 3.77 7.90
N SER A 115 -3.60 2.95 7.41
CA SER A 115 -3.59 1.50 7.62
C SER A 115 -2.38 0.79 7.00
N LEU A 116 -1.82 1.33 5.92
CA LEU A 116 -0.66 0.79 5.21
C LEU A 116 0.58 1.70 5.28
N ASP A 117 0.57 2.69 6.19
CA ASP A 117 1.67 3.66 6.34
C ASP A 117 1.98 4.45 5.07
N ALA A 118 0.96 4.70 4.23
CA ALA A 118 1.13 5.39 2.97
C ALA A 118 1.63 6.82 3.18
N PHE A 119 1.12 7.54 4.18
CA PHE A 119 1.60 8.87 4.52
C PHE A 119 3.00 8.81 5.15
N GLY A 120 3.23 7.86 6.07
CA GLY A 120 4.51 7.70 6.77
C GLY A 120 5.68 7.36 5.83
N VAL A 121 5.42 6.60 4.77
CA VAL A 121 6.44 6.21 3.77
C VAL A 121 6.44 7.16 2.58
N HIS A 122 5.31 7.38 1.92
CA HIS A 122 5.24 8.17 0.69
C HIS A 122 5.14 9.67 0.95
N GLY A 123 4.28 10.10 1.88
CA GLY A 123 4.11 11.51 2.21
C GLY A 123 5.39 12.11 2.80
N VAL A 124 5.91 11.50 3.87
CA VAL A 124 7.13 11.94 4.54
C VAL A 124 8.37 11.70 3.68
N GLY A 125 8.52 10.51 3.10
CA GLY A 125 9.66 10.18 2.24
C GLY A 125 9.71 11.04 0.98
N GLY A 126 8.56 11.33 0.36
CA GLY A 126 8.46 12.17 -0.82
C GLY A 126 8.78 13.64 -0.51
N THR A 127 8.31 14.14 0.64
CA THR A 127 8.68 15.47 1.14
C THR A 127 10.18 15.57 1.37
N LEU A 128 10.75 14.62 2.09
CA LEU A 128 12.19 14.58 2.33
C LEU A 128 12.97 14.52 1.01
N GLY A 129 12.53 13.68 0.08
CA GLY A 129 13.12 13.54 -1.25
C GLY A 129 13.12 14.85 -2.01
N ALA A 130 11.98 15.52 -2.10
CA ALA A 130 11.85 16.79 -2.80
C ALA A 130 12.76 17.88 -2.21
N LEU A 131 12.83 17.98 -0.88
CA LEU A 131 13.71 18.92 -0.18
C LEU A 131 15.19 18.60 -0.42
N LEU A 132 15.57 17.32 -0.30
CA LEU A 132 16.95 16.87 -0.53
C LEU A 132 17.37 16.97 -2.00
N THR A 133 16.45 16.87 -2.97
CA THR A 133 16.73 17.26 -4.36
C THR A 133 17.25 18.70 -4.41
N GLY A 134 16.61 19.61 -3.68
CA GLY A 134 17.05 21.02 -3.61
C GLY A 134 18.40 21.24 -2.94
N VAL A 135 18.91 20.23 -2.24
CA VAL A 135 20.25 20.24 -1.61
C VAL A 135 21.30 19.63 -2.53
N PHE A 136 21.01 18.45 -3.10
CA PHE A 136 21.99 17.60 -3.78
C PHE A 136 21.94 17.66 -5.30
N ALA A 137 20.95 18.32 -5.91
CA ALA A 137 20.88 18.42 -7.37
C ALA A 137 22.13 19.09 -7.93
N THR A 138 22.61 18.62 -9.09
CA THR A 138 23.73 19.23 -9.80
C THR A 138 23.54 19.19 -11.31
N THR A 139 23.88 20.29 -11.96
CA THR A 139 23.90 20.43 -13.41
C THR A 139 24.93 19.53 -14.09
N ARG A 140 25.92 19.02 -13.33
CA ARG A 140 26.87 18.00 -13.82
C ARG A 140 26.19 16.69 -14.17
N VAL A 141 25.16 16.31 -13.42
CA VAL A 141 24.37 15.09 -13.68
C VAL A 141 23.33 15.36 -14.75
N ASN A 142 22.65 16.51 -14.66
CA ASN A 142 21.62 16.88 -15.61
C ASN A 142 21.62 18.39 -15.90
N PRO A 143 22.15 18.81 -17.05
CA PRO A 143 22.21 20.22 -17.44
C PRO A 143 20.84 20.89 -17.63
N ALA A 144 19.75 20.11 -17.78
CA ALA A 144 18.40 20.65 -17.86
C ALA A 144 17.80 21.01 -16.49
N GLY A 145 18.44 20.61 -15.40
CA GLY A 145 18.08 20.97 -14.03
C GLY A 145 18.77 22.25 -13.55
N ALA A 146 18.87 22.38 -12.23
CA ALA A 146 19.62 23.44 -11.57
C ALA A 146 20.51 22.85 -10.48
N ASP A 147 21.57 23.55 -10.14
CA ASP A 147 22.38 23.22 -8.97
C ASP A 147 21.56 23.41 -7.69
N GLY A 148 21.82 22.56 -6.70
CA GLY A 148 21.24 22.61 -5.37
C GLY A 148 22.10 23.43 -4.40
N LEU A 149 21.69 23.43 -3.14
CA LEU A 149 22.36 24.16 -2.06
C LEU A 149 23.87 23.83 -1.97
N LEU A 150 24.25 22.54 -2.04
CA LEU A 150 25.67 22.15 -1.92
C LEU A 150 26.52 22.51 -3.13
N TYR A 151 25.88 22.85 -4.25
CA TYR A 151 26.55 23.25 -5.49
C TYR A 151 26.43 24.77 -5.72
N GLY A 152 26.06 25.54 -4.68
CA GLY A 152 26.12 27.00 -4.67
C GLY A 152 24.81 27.72 -4.96
N ASN A 153 23.69 27.00 -5.10
CA ASN A 153 22.38 27.59 -5.38
C ASN A 153 21.38 27.31 -4.24
N PRO A 154 21.34 28.15 -3.20
CA PRO A 154 20.39 27.99 -2.09
C PRO A 154 18.93 28.22 -2.51
N ALA A 155 18.69 28.94 -3.60
CA ALA A 155 17.34 29.21 -4.09
C ALA A 155 16.62 27.91 -4.50
N GLN A 156 17.37 26.89 -4.96
CA GLN A 156 16.78 25.62 -5.35
C GLN A 156 16.09 24.92 -4.19
N PHE A 157 16.68 24.91 -2.99
CA PHE A 157 16.02 24.37 -1.80
C PHE A 157 14.70 25.09 -1.48
N LEU A 158 14.68 26.42 -1.62
CA LEU A 158 13.48 27.21 -1.39
C LEU A 158 12.38 26.90 -2.41
N VAL A 159 12.75 26.74 -3.69
CA VAL A 159 11.82 26.32 -4.75
C VAL A 159 11.19 24.97 -4.43
N GLN A 160 12.00 23.99 -3.99
CA GLN A 160 11.50 22.69 -3.59
C GLN A 160 10.57 22.76 -2.37
N ALA A 161 10.92 23.56 -1.36
CA ALA A 161 10.08 23.75 -0.17
C ALA A 161 8.72 24.39 -0.51
N ILE A 162 8.71 25.43 -1.35
CA ILE A 162 7.48 26.06 -1.84
C ILE A 162 6.67 25.04 -2.63
N SER A 163 7.30 24.27 -3.52
CA SER A 163 6.60 23.23 -4.30
C SER A 163 5.92 22.21 -3.39
N VAL A 164 6.60 21.70 -2.35
CA VAL A 164 6.02 20.76 -1.39
C VAL A 164 4.78 21.36 -0.70
N ILE A 165 4.89 22.61 -0.22
CA ILE A 165 3.77 23.29 0.46
C ILE A 165 2.58 23.44 -0.49
N LEU A 166 2.82 23.93 -1.71
CA LEU A 166 1.75 24.11 -2.70
C LEU A 166 1.11 22.77 -3.09
N THR A 167 1.90 21.71 -3.25
CA THR A 167 1.39 20.37 -3.52
C THR A 167 0.51 19.88 -2.37
N TYR A 168 0.92 20.04 -1.11
CA TYR A 168 0.08 19.66 0.02
C TYR A 168 -1.23 20.45 0.07
N LEU A 169 -1.18 21.78 -0.11
CA LEU A 169 -2.37 22.60 -0.12
C LEU A 169 -3.35 22.16 -1.21
N PHE A 170 -2.85 21.95 -2.43
CA PHE A 170 -3.66 21.53 -3.56
C PHE A 170 -4.24 20.12 -3.36
N VAL A 171 -3.40 19.14 -3.03
CA VAL A 171 -3.82 17.73 -2.88
C VAL A 171 -4.78 17.57 -1.70
N SER A 172 -4.51 18.18 -0.55
CA SER A 172 -5.42 18.09 0.60
C SER A 172 -6.77 18.76 0.33
N ALA A 173 -6.78 19.94 -0.31
CA ALA A 173 -8.02 20.60 -0.70
C ALA A 173 -8.83 19.76 -1.69
N MET A 174 -8.18 19.27 -2.75
CA MET A 174 -8.87 18.50 -3.79
C MET A 174 -9.32 17.13 -3.30
N CYS A 175 -8.49 16.41 -2.54
CA CYS A 175 -8.90 15.15 -1.92
C CYS A 175 -10.08 15.35 -0.98
N LEU A 176 -10.12 16.41 -0.18
CA LEU A 176 -11.27 16.70 0.68
C LEU A 176 -12.54 16.91 -0.14
N VAL A 177 -12.48 17.72 -1.20
CA VAL A 177 -13.62 17.96 -2.09
C VAL A 177 -14.12 16.64 -2.71
N LEU A 178 -13.22 15.84 -3.26
CA LEU A 178 -13.57 14.55 -3.88
C LEU A 178 -14.14 13.58 -2.87
N LEU A 179 -13.55 13.46 -1.68
CA LEU A 179 -14.06 12.60 -0.61
C LEU A 179 -15.45 13.03 -0.14
N LEU A 180 -15.73 14.33 -0.04
CA LEU A 180 -17.06 14.83 0.32
C LEU A 180 -18.09 14.53 -0.77
N ILE A 181 -17.73 14.68 -2.05
CA ILE A 181 -18.59 14.32 -3.19
C ILE A 181 -18.89 12.82 -3.16
N THR A 182 -17.86 11.96 -3.04
CA THR A 182 -18.04 10.51 -2.97
C THR A 182 -18.86 10.10 -1.75
N LYS A 183 -18.61 10.71 -0.58
CA LYS A 183 -19.40 10.48 0.63
C LYS A 183 -20.87 10.80 0.43
N ALA A 184 -21.18 11.91 -0.24
CA ALA A 184 -22.55 12.31 -0.52
C ALA A 184 -23.23 11.45 -1.59
N ALA A 185 -22.46 10.94 -2.57
CA ALA A 185 -22.99 10.17 -3.69
C ALA A 185 -23.24 8.69 -3.34
N VAL A 186 -22.24 8.03 -2.71
CA VAL A 186 -22.25 6.57 -2.52
C VAL A 186 -21.78 6.14 -1.12
N GLY A 187 -21.30 7.06 -0.29
CA GLY A 187 -20.63 6.72 0.98
C GLY A 187 -19.15 6.37 0.80
N LEU A 188 -18.39 6.34 1.90
CA LEU A 188 -16.93 6.06 1.86
C LEU A 188 -16.50 4.79 2.60
N ARG A 189 -17.30 4.33 3.56
CA ARG A 189 -16.98 3.21 4.43
C ARG A 189 -18.18 2.29 4.49
N ILE A 190 -17.91 0.99 4.43
CA ILE A 190 -18.90 -0.06 4.68
C ILE A 190 -19.49 0.08 6.09
N ASP A 191 -20.64 -0.54 6.31
CA ASP A 191 -21.26 -0.58 7.63
C ASP A 191 -20.42 -1.41 8.63
N LYS A 192 -20.70 -1.23 9.92
CA LYS A 192 -19.87 -1.83 10.97
C LYS A 192 -19.99 -3.35 11.05
N ALA A 193 -21.15 -3.92 10.69
CA ALA A 193 -21.31 -5.37 10.70
C ALA A 193 -20.46 -5.99 9.58
N SER A 194 -20.54 -5.43 8.38
CA SER A 194 -19.74 -5.87 7.24
C SER A 194 -18.24 -5.71 7.46
N GLU A 195 -17.81 -4.64 8.14
CA GLU A 195 -16.40 -4.46 8.51
C GLU A 195 -15.88 -5.54 9.48
N VAL A 196 -16.73 -6.00 10.40
CA VAL A 196 -16.38 -7.06 11.36
C VAL A 196 -16.34 -8.43 10.68
N GLU A 197 -17.27 -8.68 9.75
CA GLU A 197 -17.34 -9.93 8.98
C GLU A 197 -16.17 -10.05 7.98
N GLY A 198 -15.84 -8.96 7.27
CA GLY A 198 -14.73 -8.87 6.34
C GLY A 198 -15.18 -8.60 4.90
N MET A 199 -14.48 -7.70 4.20
CA MET A 199 -14.86 -7.28 2.84
C MET A 199 -14.81 -8.40 1.80
N ASP A 200 -13.96 -9.41 2.01
CA ASP A 200 -13.88 -10.57 1.11
C ASP A 200 -15.24 -11.29 1.03
N SER A 201 -15.91 -11.51 2.17
CA SER A 201 -17.22 -12.18 2.18
C SER A 201 -18.36 -11.22 1.84
N THR A 202 -18.38 -10.00 2.41
CA THR A 202 -19.54 -9.11 2.29
C THR A 202 -19.61 -8.37 0.97
N GLU A 203 -18.46 -7.97 0.40
CA GLU A 203 -18.41 -7.21 -0.85
C GLU A 203 -18.09 -8.09 -2.05
N HIS A 204 -17.36 -9.19 -1.86
CA HIS A 204 -16.93 -10.07 -2.95
C HIS A 204 -17.57 -11.47 -2.94
N GLY A 205 -18.19 -11.90 -1.83
CA GLY A 205 -18.79 -13.23 -1.73
C GLY A 205 -17.77 -14.38 -1.78
N GLU A 206 -16.51 -14.09 -1.43
CA GLU A 206 -15.38 -15.02 -1.54
C GLU A 206 -14.63 -15.14 -0.21
N GLU A 207 -13.85 -16.23 -0.07
CA GLU A 207 -12.86 -16.36 0.99
C GLU A 207 -11.46 -16.41 0.39
N ALA A 208 -10.56 -15.53 0.83
CA ALA A 208 -9.20 -15.46 0.29
C ALA A 208 -8.39 -16.76 0.45
N TYR A 209 -8.63 -17.54 1.52
CA TYR A 209 -7.94 -18.79 1.78
C TYR A 209 -8.87 -19.86 2.38
N ASN A 210 -9.11 -20.94 1.63
CA ASN A 210 -9.78 -22.13 2.13
C ASN A 210 -8.76 -23.07 2.80
N LEU A 211 -8.32 -22.71 4.01
CA LEU A 211 -7.41 -23.54 4.81
C LEU A 211 -8.20 -24.65 5.50
N GLY A 212 -8.74 -25.58 4.73
CA GLY A 212 -9.48 -26.73 5.24
C GLY A 212 -8.71 -27.46 6.34
N ALA A 213 -9.42 -27.88 7.39
CA ALA A 213 -8.86 -28.69 8.47
C ALA A 213 -8.00 -29.84 7.91
N ALA A 214 -6.81 -30.03 8.47
CA ALA A 214 -5.96 -31.17 8.16
C ALA A 214 -6.81 -32.46 8.16
N PRO A 215 -6.59 -33.41 7.24
CA PRO A 215 -7.45 -34.58 7.10
C PRO A 215 -7.29 -35.49 8.32
N VAL A 216 -8.12 -35.26 9.35
CA VAL A 216 -8.44 -36.27 10.34
C VAL A 216 -9.38 -37.23 9.62
N GLY A 217 -8.86 -38.40 9.25
CA GLY A 217 -9.58 -39.36 8.43
C GLY A 217 -10.91 -39.75 9.06
N THR A 218 -12.00 -39.69 8.29
CA THR A 218 -13.10 -40.66 8.38
C THR A 218 -14.01 -40.58 7.14
N SER A 219 -14.24 -41.75 6.55
CA SER A 219 -15.33 -42.21 5.68
C SER A 219 -16.03 -41.21 4.74
N VAL A 220 -15.87 -41.50 3.44
CA VAL A 220 -16.65 -40.99 2.30
C VAL A 220 -18.15 -41.04 2.57
N HIS A 221 -18.82 -39.89 2.47
CA HIS A 221 -20.28 -39.80 2.36
C HIS A 221 -20.69 -40.04 0.90
N VAL A 222 -21.48 -41.08 0.65
CA VAL A 222 -22.10 -41.35 -0.66
C VAL A 222 -23.37 -40.49 -0.78
N PRO A 223 -23.53 -39.68 -1.83
CA PRO A 223 -24.68 -38.80 -1.96
C PRO A 223 -25.94 -39.60 -2.33
N HIS A 224 -27.04 -39.34 -1.60
CA HIS A 224 -28.36 -39.86 -1.91
C HIS A 224 -28.91 -39.11 -3.13
N VAL A 225 -29.16 -39.82 -4.23
CA VAL A 225 -29.88 -39.29 -5.41
C VAL A 225 -31.32 -39.02 -5.00
N ARG A 226 -31.84 -37.83 -5.32
CA ARG A 226 -33.26 -37.47 -5.22
C ARG A 226 -34.01 -38.08 -6.41
N GLU A 227 -35.02 -38.89 -6.11
CA GLU A 227 -35.97 -39.42 -7.09
C GLU A 227 -36.96 -38.30 -7.46
N GLU A 228 -37.04 -37.96 -8.75
CA GLU A 228 -38.03 -37.02 -9.28
C GLU A 228 -39.43 -37.64 -9.23
N ALA A 229 -40.39 -36.93 -8.65
CA ALA A 229 -41.78 -37.35 -8.56
C ALA A 229 -42.45 -37.28 -9.94
N SER A 230 -42.82 -38.44 -10.47
CA SER A 230 -43.71 -38.59 -11.62
C SER A 230 -45.16 -38.35 -11.19
N GLU A 231 -45.85 -37.42 -11.84
CA GLU A 231 -47.29 -37.17 -11.70
C GLU A 231 -48.13 -38.42 -12.04
N ALA A 232 -49.25 -38.60 -11.33
CA ALA A 232 -50.32 -39.51 -11.69
C ALA A 232 -51.69 -38.80 -11.61
N PRO A 233 -52.69 -39.17 -12.46
CA PRO A 233 -53.91 -38.40 -12.67
C PRO A 233 -55.04 -38.72 -11.65
N PRO A 234 -56.15 -37.95 -11.66
CA PRO A 234 -57.08 -37.84 -10.53
C PRO A 234 -58.26 -38.83 -10.62
N GLU A 235 -58.79 -39.25 -9.47
CA GLU A 235 -60.12 -39.87 -9.40
C GLU A 235 -60.83 -39.62 -8.06
N GLU A 236 -62.16 -39.55 -8.15
CA GLU A 236 -63.16 -39.02 -7.22
C GLU A 236 -63.39 -39.81 -5.92
N ALA A 237 -64.01 -39.10 -4.97
CA ALA A 237 -65.25 -39.48 -4.26
C ALA A 237 -65.21 -39.63 -2.72
N SER A 238 -66.27 -39.05 -2.13
CA SER A 238 -66.86 -39.25 -0.78
C SER A 238 -66.15 -38.61 0.42
N ARG A 239 -66.71 -37.53 1.00
CA ARG A 239 -67.79 -37.52 2.04
C ARG A 239 -67.34 -38.26 3.32
N GLU A 240 -67.46 -37.79 4.55
CA GLU A 240 -68.22 -36.74 5.22
C GLU A 240 -67.89 -36.90 6.74
N LEU A 241 -68.05 -35.83 7.55
CA LEU A 241 -68.41 -35.89 9.00
C LEU A 241 -67.32 -36.38 9.99
N ASP A 242 -67.18 -35.93 11.23
CA ASP A 242 -67.83 -34.88 12.02
C ASP A 242 -66.98 -34.60 13.29
N ALA A 243 -67.41 -33.57 14.00
CA ALA A 243 -67.02 -33.07 15.32
C ALA A 243 -66.61 -34.07 16.43
N GLY A 244 -65.85 -33.55 17.41
CA GLY A 244 -65.68 -34.20 18.71
C GLY A 244 -64.83 -33.40 19.71
N ALA A 245 -65.45 -32.41 20.37
CA ALA A 245 -64.93 -31.75 21.56
C ALA A 245 -65.00 -32.65 22.82
N ALA A 246 -64.14 -32.34 23.81
CA ALA A 246 -64.11 -32.74 25.25
C ALA A 246 -62.78 -33.40 25.62
N ALA A 247 -62.14 -33.26 26.79
CA ALA A 247 -62.26 -32.40 27.96
C ALA A 247 -61.06 -32.74 28.91
N THR A 248 -60.81 -31.86 29.89
CA THR A 248 -60.14 -32.10 31.20
C THR A 248 -58.65 -32.45 31.29
N GLY A 249 -57.94 -31.70 32.15
CA GLY A 249 -56.59 -31.95 32.66
C GLY A 249 -55.89 -30.67 33.06
#